data_AF-A0A3C1RND7-F1
#
_entry.id   AF-A0A3C1RND7-F1
#
_cell.length_a   1.000
_cell.length_b   1.000
_cell.length_c   1.000
_cell.angle_alpha   90.00
_cell.angle_beta   90.00
_cell.angle_gamma   90.00
#
_symmetry.space_group_name_H-M   'P 1'
#
loop_
_entity.id
_entity.type
_entity.pdbx_description
1 polymer ?
#
loop_
_entity_poly.entity_id
_entity_poly.type
_entity_poly.pdbx_seq_one_letter_code
_entity_poly.pdbx_strand_id
1 'polypeptide(L)'
;TDISTQLSHLPLHCINVNKLLTLNTESKFVQAFCNRLYQKLLPHQTLPKVQTVTDLETEIIHLKQQLQTPQLFILLQGDGTPTPEVIDCCDYLTEELHLGWVTPDPLPLPPPQRSFVASQENLLAAVSSWVAEY
;
A
#
# COMPACT_ATOMS: atom_id res chain seq x y z
N THR A 1 14.97 -3.32 13.69
CA THR A 1 14.04 -2.28 14.18
C THR A 1 12.88 -2.19 13.22
N ASP A 2 11.64 -2.12 13.69
CA ASP A 2 10.46 -2.07 12.82
C ASP A 2 10.35 -0.68 12.17
N ILE A 3 10.37 -0.62 10.83
CA ILE A 3 10.26 0.63 10.07
C ILE A 3 8.93 1.35 10.36
N SER A 4 7.86 0.62 10.66
CA SER A 4 6.56 1.22 10.97
C SER A 4 6.59 2.07 12.23
N THR A 5 7.36 1.65 13.24
CA THR A 5 7.51 2.41 14.49
C THR A 5 8.33 3.68 14.28
N GLN A 6 9.35 3.62 13.43
CA GLN A 6 10.25 4.74 13.16
C GLN A 6 9.59 5.82 12.28
N LEU A 7 8.70 5.42 11.37
CA LEU A 7 7.97 6.33 10.48
C LEU A 7 6.59 6.76 11.03
N SER A 8 6.28 6.42 12.29
CA SER A 8 4.98 6.72 12.91
C SER A 8 4.62 8.21 13.00
N HIS A 9 5.59 9.10 12.82
CA HIS A 9 5.41 10.55 12.79
C HIS A 9 4.97 11.07 11.42
N LEU A 10 5.01 10.25 10.36
CA LEU A 10 4.58 10.61 9.02
C LEU A 10 3.12 10.19 8.78
N PRO A 11 2.39 10.86 7.87
CA PRO A 11 1.05 10.45 7.41
C PRO A 11 1.12 9.22 6.48
N LEU A 12 1.81 8.16 6.92
CA LEU A 12 2.14 6.96 6.17
C LEU A 12 1.69 5.72 6.94
N HIS A 13 1.05 4.79 6.23
CA HIS A 13 0.58 3.54 6.82
C HIS A 13 1.32 2.34 6.24
N CYS A 14 2.02 1.62 7.11
CA CYS A 14 2.68 0.37 6.74
C CYS A 14 1.70 -0.80 6.75
N ILE A 15 1.65 -1.56 5.65
CA ILE A 15 0.83 -2.75 5.47
C ILE A 15 1.73 -3.92 5.06
N ASN A 16 1.68 -5.02 5.82
CA ASN A 16 2.34 -6.26 5.41
C ASN A 16 1.56 -6.94 4.28
N VAL A 17 2.24 -7.22 3.18
CA VAL A 17 1.67 -7.82 1.97
C VAL A 17 2.23 -9.20 1.63
N ASN A 18 3.07 -9.82 2.47
CA ASN A 18 3.73 -11.10 2.14
C ASN A 18 2.75 -12.19 1.68
N LYS A 19 1.57 -12.27 2.33
CA LYS A 19 0.52 -13.24 1.97
C LYS A 19 -0.31 -12.86 0.73
N LEU A 20 -0.12 -11.64 0.22
CA LEU A 20 -0.84 -11.08 -0.92
C LEU A 20 0.01 -11.09 -2.19
N LEU A 21 1.34 -11.09 -2.07
CA LEU A 21 2.28 -11.00 -3.21
C LEU A 21 2.04 -12.05 -4.29
N THR A 22 1.64 -13.27 -3.90
CA THR A 22 1.48 -14.41 -4.81
C THR A 22 0.02 -14.68 -5.21
N LEU A 23 -0.89 -13.75 -4.91
CA LEU A 23 -2.29 -13.88 -5.32
C LEU A 23 -2.41 -13.54 -6.81
N ASN A 24 -2.72 -14.56 -7.61
CA ASN A 24 -2.80 -14.46 -9.07
C ASN A 24 -4.22 -14.22 -9.61
N THR A 25 -5.18 -13.92 -8.73
CA THR A 25 -6.54 -13.57 -9.12
C THR A 25 -6.88 -12.22 -8.53
N GLU A 26 -7.19 -11.25 -9.39
CA GLU A 26 -7.57 -9.88 -9.03
C GLU A 26 -8.55 -9.86 -7.86
N SER A 27 -9.65 -10.61 -7.95
CA SER A 27 -10.70 -10.64 -6.92
C SER A 27 -10.22 -11.07 -5.52
N LYS A 28 -9.26 -11.98 -5.43
CA LYS A 28 -8.67 -12.37 -4.12
C LYS A 28 -7.74 -11.28 -3.60
N PHE A 29 -6.94 -10.68 -4.48
CA PHE A 29 -6.03 -9.61 -4.10
C PHE A 29 -6.82 -8.39 -3.60
N VAL A 30 -7.78 -7.89 -4.38
CA VAL A 30 -8.54 -6.68 -4.04
C VAL A 30 -9.30 -6.84 -2.71
N GLN A 31 -9.94 -7.99 -2.49
CA GLN A 31 -10.61 -8.25 -1.21
C GLN A 31 -9.63 -8.37 -0.04
N ALA A 32 -8.51 -9.07 -0.24
CA ALA A 32 -7.50 -9.21 0.81
C ALA A 32 -6.86 -7.87 1.16
N PHE A 33 -6.55 -7.05 0.16
CA PHE A 33 -5.96 -5.73 0.32
C PHE A 33 -6.94 -4.76 0.97
N CYS A 34 -8.20 -4.72 0.54
CA CYS A 34 -9.29 -3.97 1.19
C CYS A 34 -9.36 -4.30 2.68
N ASN A 35 -9.37 -5.58 3.03
CA ASN A 35 -9.41 -6.02 4.42
C ASN A 35 -8.21 -5.51 5.22
N ARG A 36 -7.00 -5.54 4.65
CA ARG A 36 -5.79 -5.04 5.32
C ARG A 36 -5.83 -3.52 5.54
N LEU A 37 -6.28 -2.77 4.55
CA LEU A 37 -6.47 -1.32 4.63
C LEU A 37 -7.45 -0.96 5.76
N TYR A 38 -8.66 -1.52 5.70
CA TYR A 38 -9.71 -1.23 6.69
C TYR A 38 -9.32 -1.67 8.10
N GLN A 39 -8.70 -2.85 8.26
CA GLN A 39 -8.18 -3.27 9.58
C GLN A 39 -7.13 -2.29 10.13
N LYS A 40 -6.30 -1.72 9.26
CA LYS A 40 -5.23 -0.79 9.67
C LYS A 40 -5.76 0.59 10.03
N LEU A 41 -6.75 1.08 9.28
CA LEU A 41 -7.18 2.48 9.32
C LEU A 41 -8.48 2.69 10.08
N LEU A 42 -9.41 1.72 10.02
CA LEU A 42 -10.72 1.74 10.66
C LEU A 42 -11.00 0.38 11.34
N PRO A 43 -10.22 -0.02 12.36
CA PRO A 43 -10.23 -1.37 12.94
C PRO A 43 -11.58 -1.81 13.54
N HIS A 44 -12.48 -0.86 13.81
CA HIS A 44 -13.79 -1.11 14.40
C HIS A 44 -14.94 -1.15 13.37
N GLN A 45 -14.62 -0.94 12.08
CA GLN A 45 -15.61 -0.92 11.02
C GLN A 45 -15.81 -2.31 10.41
N THR A 46 -17.03 -2.57 9.94
CA THR A 46 -17.32 -3.77 9.14
C THR A 46 -16.50 -3.72 7.86
N LEU A 47 -15.81 -4.83 7.56
CA LEU A 47 -15.00 -4.93 6.34
C LEU A 47 -15.89 -4.95 5.09
N PRO A 48 -15.61 -4.10 4.08
CA PRO A 48 -16.35 -4.13 2.82
C PRO A 48 -16.15 -5.44 2.08
N LYS A 49 -17.15 -5.77 1.24
CA LYS A 49 -17.02 -6.83 0.24
C LYS A 49 -16.73 -6.19 -1.11
N VAL A 50 -15.58 -6.53 -1.70
CA VAL A 50 -15.13 -6.02 -2.99
C VAL A 50 -14.74 -7.19 -3.88
N GLN A 51 -15.03 -7.09 -5.18
CA GLN A 51 -14.74 -8.16 -6.15
C GLN A 51 -13.83 -7.69 -7.28
N THR A 52 -13.81 -6.39 -7.55
CA THR A 52 -13.06 -5.76 -8.62
C THR A 52 -12.16 -4.65 -8.08
N VAL A 53 -11.18 -4.22 -8.88
CA VAL A 53 -10.34 -3.07 -8.53
C VAL A 53 -11.15 -1.77 -8.40
N THR A 54 -12.20 -1.57 -9.20
CA THR A 54 -13.09 -0.39 -9.13
C THR A 54 -13.96 -0.39 -7.87
N ASP A 55 -14.40 -1.56 -7.37
CA ASP A 55 -15.07 -1.64 -6.07
C ASP A 55 -14.11 -1.16 -4.96
N LEU A 56 -12.87 -1.61 -5.00
CA LEU A 56 -11.84 -1.23 -4.04
C LEU A 56 -11.50 0.26 -4.13
N GLU A 57 -11.39 0.83 -5.33
CA GLU A 57 -11.22 2.27 -5.56
C GLU A 57 -12.34 3.08 -4.90
N THR A 58 -13.59 2.68 -5.11
CA THR A 58 -14.76 3.32 -4.49
C THR A 58 -14.67 3.30 -2.96
N GLU A 59 -14.28 2.15 -2.40
CA GLU A 59 -14.07 2.00 -0.97
C GLU A 59 -12.91 2.85 -0.44
N ILE A 60 -11.83 3.03 -1.22
CA ILE A 60 -10.72 3.91 -0.88
C ILE A 60 -11.15 5.38 -0.87
N ILE A 61 -11.98 5.81 -1.84
CA ILE A 61 -12.54 7.17 -1.88
C ILE A 61 -13.38 7.43 -0.61
N HIS A 62 -14.27 6.49 -0.25
CA HIS A 62 -15.05 6.59 0.99
C HIS A 62 -14.17 6.60 2.23
N LEU A 63 -13.13 5.76 2.26
CA LEU A 63 -12.15 5.71 3.35
C LEU A 63 -11.44 7.06 3.54
N LYS A 64 -10.98 7.70 2.46
CA LYS A 64 -10.37 9.04 2.50
C LYS A 64 -11.32 10.09 3.06
N GLN A 65 -12.59 10.06 2.64
CA GLN A 65 -13.63 10.95 3.17
C GLN A 65 -13.87 10.74 4.68
N GLN A 66 -13.94 9.49 5.12
CA GLN A 66 -14.14 9.15 6.55
C GLN A 66 -12.94 9.58 7.41
N LEU A 67 -11.72 9.41 6.90
CA LEU A 67 -10.49 9.84 7.55
C LEU A 67 -10.24 11.36 7.43
N GLN A 68 -11.06 12.07 6.65
CA GLN A 68 -10.91 13.50 6.36
C GLN A 68 -9.52 13.85 5.80
N THR A 69 -8.94 12.96 4.99
CA THR A 69 -7.63 13.17 4.37
C THR A 69 -7.74 13.14 2.84
N PRO A 70 -7.15 14.13 2.13
CA PRO A 70 -7.12 14.10 0.67
C PRO A 70 -6.10 13.08 0.13
N GLN A 71 -5.05 12.78 0.90
CA GLN A 71 -3.94 11.91 0.51
C GLN A 71 -3.82 10.73 1.47
N LEU A 72 -3.52 9.55 0.93
CA LEU A 72 -3.28 8.35 1.72
C LEU A 72 -2.02 7.65 1.23
N PHE A 73 -0.96 7.71 2.04
CA PHE A 73 0.30 7.03 1.76
C PHE A 73 0.30 5.65 2.37
N ILE A 74 0.56 4.64 1.55
CA ILE A 74 0.65 3.24 1.98
C ILE A 74 2.03 2.70 1.63
N LEU A 75 2.73 2.19 2.64
CA LEU A 75 3.99 1.46 2.49
C LEU A 75 3.72 -0.05 2.55
N LEU A 76 3.80 -0.71 1.39
CA LEU A 76 3.63 -2.14 1.24
C LEU A 76 4.93 -2.86 1.59
N GLN A 77 4.92 -3.62 2.67
CA GLN A 77 6.07 -4.38 3.16
C GLN A 77 5.97 -5.82 2.67
N GLY A 78 6.84 -6.19 1.73
CA GLY A 78 6.93 -7.50 1.10
C GLY A 78 8.29 -8.15 1.33
N ASP A 79 8.35 -9.46 1.50
CA ASP A 79 9.60 -10.26 1.55
C ASP A 79 9.91 -10.98 0.23
N GLY A 80 9.14 -10.71 -0.82
CA GLY A 80 9.34 -11.30 -2.14
C GLY A 80 8.83 -10.41 -3.27
N THR A 81 8.83 -10.97 -4.48
CA THR A 81 8.39 -10.27 -5.69
C THR A 81 6.87 -10.46 -5.88
N PRO A 82 6.07 -9.38 -5.94
CA PRO A 82 4.65 -9.49 -6.30
C PRO A 82 4.47 -10.03 -7.72
N THR A 83 3.36 -10.72 -7.99
CA THR A 83 3.02 -11.10 -9.36
C THR A 83 2.68 -9.86 -10.20
N PRO A 84 2.75 -9.94 -11.54
CA PRO A 84 2.33 -8.84 -12.41
C PRO A 84 0.91 -8.35 -12.12
N GLU A 85 -0.03 -9.25 -11.84
CA GLU A 85 -1.43 -8.88 -11.55
C GLU A 85 -1.56 -8.03 -10.28
N VAL A 86 -0.71 -8.28 -9.28
CA VAL A 86 -0.66 -7.48 -8.05
C VAL A 86 -0.08 -6.09 -8.36
N ILE A 87 0.97 -6.02 -9.20
CA ILE A 87 1.56 -4.75 -9.62
C ILE A 87 0.54 -3.92 -10.42
N ASP A 88 -0.16 -4.53 -11.36
CA ASP A 88 -1.18 -3.88 -12.20
C ASP A 88 -2.36 -3.37 -11.36
N CYS A 89 -2.83 -4.16 -10.38
CA CYS A 89 -3.84 -3.71 -9.43
C CYS A 89 -3.36 -2.50 -8.62
N CYS A 90 -2.14 -2.54 -8.09
CA CYS A 90 -1.58 -1.42 -7.34
C CYS A 90 -1.39 -0.18 -8.23
N ASP A 91 -0.99 -0.38 -9.49
CA ASP A 91 -0.80 0.71 -10.45
C ASP A 91 -2.11 1.46 -10.69
N TYR A 92 -3.20 0.72 -10.93
CA TYR A 92 -4.53 1.28 -11.10
C TYR A 92 -4.95 2.15 -9.91
N LEU A 93 -4.61 1.74 -8.68
CA LEU A 93 -5.00 2.43 -7.46
C LEU A 93 -4.14 3.69 -7.17
N THR A 94 -3.12 3.98 -7.97
CA THR A 94 -2.23 5.12 -7.72
C THR A 94 -2.90 6.49 -7.91
N GLU A 95 -4.02 6.54 -8.62
CA GLU A 95 -4.86 7.75 -8.70
C GLU A 95 -5.44 8.11 -7.32
N GLU A 96 -5.72 7.11 -6.50
CA GLU A 96 -6.35 7.29 -5.20
C GLU A 96 -5.39 7.16 -4.01
N LEU A 97 -4.27 6.44 -4.19
CA LEU A 97 -3.27 6.11 -3.16
C LEU A 97 -1.85 6.45 -3.59
N HIS A 98 -1.04 6.95 -2.66
CA HIS A 98 0.41 7.00 -2.85
C HIS A 98 1.03 5.68 -2.37
N LEU A 99 1.48 4.84 -3.31
CA LEU A 99 1.99 3.50 -3.02
C LEU A 99 3.52 3.44 -3.09
N GLY A 100 4.11 2.99 -1.97
CA GLY A 100 5.53 2.66 -1.87
C GLY A 100 5.71 1.19 -1.49
N TRP A 101 6.72 0.54 -2.05
CA TRP A 101 7.06 -0.85 -1.77
C TRP A 101 8.39 -0.94 -1.03
N VAL A 102 8.44 -1.72 0.04
CA VAL A 102 9.69 -2.11 0.69
C VAL A 102 9.89 -3.60 0.45
N THR A 103 10.89 -3.94 -0.36
CA THR A 103 11.22 -5.32 -0.75
C THR A 103 12.69 -5.64 -0.52
N PRO A 104 13.09 -6.92 -0.39
CA PRO A 104 14.50 -7.28 -0.22
C PRO A 104 15.35 -6.88 -1.42
N ASP A 105 14.79 -7.04 -2.62
CA ASP A 105 15.44 -6.74 -3.90
C ASP A 105 14.75 -5.57 -4.62
N PRO A 106 15.45 -4.87 -5.53
CA PRO A 106 14.84 -3.81 -6.34
C PRO A 106 13.65 -4.33 -7.15
N LEU A 107 12.52 -3.61 -7.08
CA LEU A 107 11.32 -3.94 -7.82
C LEU A 107 11.10 -2.91 -8.94
N PRO A 108 11.13 -3.30 -10.23
CA PRO A 108 10.82 -2.39 -11.32
C PRO A 108 9.32 -2.09 -11.30
N LEU A 109 8.96 -0.87 -10.91
CA LEU A 109 7.58 -0.43 -10.80
C LEU A 109 7.30 0.73 -11.76
N PRO A 110 6.09 0.78 -12.35
CA PRO A 110 5.65 1.95 -13.10
C PRO A 110 5.50 3.17 -12.17
N PRO A 111 5.91 4.39 -12.60
CA PRO A 111 5.53 5.62 -11.91
C PRO A 111 3.99 5.77 -11.89
N PRO A 112 3.39 6.31 -10.82
CA PRO A 112 4.05 6.99 -9.69
C PRO A 112 4.43 6.07 -8.52
N GLN A 113 4.28 4.74 -8.62
CA GLN A 113 4.68 3.84 -7.55
C GLN A 113 6.18 3.98 -7.26
N ARG A 114 6.56 3.80 -5.98
CA ARG A 114 7.96 3.84 -5.54
C ARG A 114 8.41 2.49 -5.02
N SER A 115 9.65 2.11 -5.31
CA SER A 115 10.32 0.93 -4.72
C SER A 115 11.46 1.39 -3.83
N PHE A 116 11.58 0.76 -2.67
CA PHE A 116 12.64 0.95 -1.69
C PHE A 116 13.22 -0.41 -1.32
N VAL A 117 14.54 -0.54 -1.36
CA VAL A 117 15.23 -1.77 -0.96
C VAL A 117 15.35 -1.81 0.55
N ALA A 118 14.90 -2.89 1.19
CA ALA A 118 14.83 -3.01 2.65
C ALA A 118 16.20 -2.87 3.34
N SER A 119 17.28 -3.27 2.66
CA SER A 119 18.66 -3.21 3.17
C SER A 119 19.37 -1.89 2.87
N GLN A 120 18.74 -0.93 2.19
CA GLN A 120 19.41 0.34 1.87
C GLN A 120 19.67 1.16 3.15
N GLU A 121 20.87 1.71 3.29
CA GLU A 121 21.31 2.40 4.52
C GLU A 121 20.43 3.61 4.88
N ASN A 122 19.91 4.31 3.88
CA ASN A 122 19.13 5.53 4.02
C ASN A 122 17.61 5.31 3.87
N LEU A 123 17.10 4.09 4.12
CA LEU A 123 15.70 3.72 3.87
C LEU A 123 14.70 4.71 4.46
N LEU A 124 14.87 5.09 5.73
CA LEU A 124 13.97 6.02 6.40
C LEU A 124 13.96 7.38 5.72
N ALA A 125 15.15 7.92 5.42
CA ALA A 125 15.29 9.21 4.75
C ALA A 125 14.65 9.17 3.34
N ALA A 126 14.85 8.10 2.59
CA ALA A 126 14.25 7.93 1.27
C ALA A 126 12.72 7.91 1.33
N VAL A 127 12.13 7.18 2.28
CA VAL A 127 10.67 7.14 2.47
C VAL A 127 10.13 8.50 2.94
N SER A 128 10.80 9.15 3.90
CA SER A 128 10.41 10.48 4.37
C SER A 128 10.46 11.53 3.26
N SER A 129 11.52 11.52 2.43
CA SER A 129 11.64 12.42 1.28
C SER A 129 10.53 12.21 0.28
N TRP A 130 10.17 10.96 -0.02
CA TRP A 130 9.04 10.66 -0.92
C TRP A 130 7.71 11.19 -0.40
N VAL A 131 7.41 11.00 0.89
CA VAL A 131 6.16 11.53 1.48
C VAL A 131 6.14 13.06 1.44
N ALA A 132 7.30 13.72 1.59
CA ALA A 132 7.43 15.17 1.53
C ALA A 132 7.35 15.79 0.12
N GLU A 133 7.28 14.97 -0.95
CA GLU A 133 7.06 15.45 -2.34
C GLU A 133 5.64 15.99 -2.57
N TYR A 134 4.72 15.83 -1.61
CA TYR A 134 3.28 16.07 -1.71
C TYR A 134 2.74 16.87 -0.51
#